data_AF-A0A9D5FK63-F1
#
_entry.id   AF-A0A9D5FK63-F1
#
_cell.length_a   1.000
_cell.length_b   1.000
_cell.length_c   1.000
_cell.angle_alpha   90.00
_cell.angle_beta   90.00
_cell.angle_gamma   90.00
#
_symmetry.space_group_name_H-M   'P 1'
#
loop_
_entity.id
_entity.type
_entity.pdbx_description
1 polymer ?
#
loop_
_entity_poly.entity_id
_entity_poly.type
_entity_poly.pdbx_seq_one_letter_code
_entity_poly.pdbx_strand_id
1 'polypeptide(L)'
;MVVNRSFIADLSACSFVQRHENVLFRCPTGVGKTHLSNALGIEAMKHDFRVISKPTHRLLADLKASRANGSYNCYITSIPLCGLLILDDFGLQTSTPASIQYLYEIICERYETGSILVTSNRAFEEWAEIFNDDLLSYLPWIA
;
A
#
# COMPACT_ATOMS: atom_id res chain seq x y z
N MET A 1 3.39 -7.42 -14.08
CA MET A 1 3.65 -6.48 -15.19
C MET A 1 5.16 -6.30 -15.33
N VAL A 2 5.71 -6.34 -16.54
CA VAL A 2 7.14 -6.10 -16.79
C VAL A 2 7.38 -4.59 -16.71
N VAL A 3 8.35 -4.16 -15.90
CA VAL A 3 8.68 -2.75 -15.72
C VAL A 3 9.32 -2.22 -17.02
N ASN A 4 8.62 -1.34 -17.74
CA ASN A 4 9.13 -0.65 -18.93
C ASN A 4 9.47 0.81 -18.58
N ARG A 5 10.45 1.41 -19.26
CA ARG A 5 10.90 2.79 -19.05
C ARG A 5 9.77 3.81 -19.22
N SER A 6 8.88 3.60 -20.18
CA SER A 6 7.70 4.45 -20.40
C SER A 6 6.70 4.37 -19.24
N PHE A 7 6.56 3.19 -18.62
CA PHE A 7 5.72 3.02 -17.44
C PHE A 7 6.31 3.72 -16.21
N ILE A 8 7.63 3.64 -16.00
CA ILE A 8 8.30 4.41 -14.92
C ILE A 8 8.14 5.92 -15.15
N ALA A 9 8.25 6.39 -16.39
CA ALA A 9 8.07 7.79 -16.73
C ALA A 9 6.65 8.29 -16.41
N ASP A 10 5.61 7.51 -16.75
CA ASP A 10 4.23 7.87 -16.38
C ASP A 10 4.02 7.88 -14.87
N LEU A 11 4.56 6.90 -14.15
CA LEU A 11 4.51 6.89 -12.69
C LEU A 11 5.23 8.09 -12.06
N SER A 12 6.35 8.53 -12.65
CA SER A 12 7.09 9.71 -12.17
C SER A 12 6.31 11.01 -12.31
N ALA A 13 5.40 11.09 -13.28
CA ALA A 13 4.48 12.23 -13.41
C ALA A 13 3.39 12.25 -12.31
N CYS A 14 3.33 11.22 -11.46
CA CYS A 14 2.35 11.07 -10.38
C CYS A 14 0.88 11.14 -10.83
N SER A 15 0.61 10.92 -12.12
CA SER A 15 -0.73 10.94 -12.69
C SER A 15 -1.64 9.89 -12.04
N PHE A 16 -1.08 8.74 -11.65
CA PHE A 16 -1.81 7.70 -10.94
C PHE A 16 -2.33 8.18 -9.56
N VAL A 17 -1.58 9.05 -8.87
CA VAL A 17 -1.99 9.65 -7.59
C VAL A 17 -3.16 10.59 -7.79
N GLN A 18 -3.14 11.38 -8.87
CA GLN A 18 -4.25 12.28 -9.24
C GLN A 18 -5.52 11.51 -9.63
N ARG A 19 -5.37 10.33 -10.25
CA ARG A 19 -6.48 9.48 -10.68
C ARG A 19 -6.97 8.51 -9.58
N HIS A 20 -6.38 8.56 -8.39
CA HIS A 20 -6.65 7.63 -7.29
C HIS A 20 -6.45 6.15 -7.69
N GLU A 21 -5.50 5.89 -8.59
CA GLU A 21 -5.16 4.54 -9.04
C GLU A 21 -4.16 3.90 -8.08
N ASN A 22 -4.30 2.58 -7.88
CA ASN A 22 -3.37 1.80 -7.08
C ASN A 22 -2.28 1.16 -7.95
N VAL A 23 -1.07 1.02 -7.40
CA VAL A 23 0.08 0.50 -8.12
C VAL A 23 0.66 -0.70 -7.37
N LEU A 24 0.79 -1.84 -8.05
CA LEU A 24 1.43 -3.04 -7.50
C LEU A 24 2.77 -3.33 -8.18
N PHE A 25 3.84 -3.25 -7.40
CA PHE A 25 5.16 -3.73 -7.78
C PHE A 25 5.36 -5.17 -7.34
N ARG A 26 5.09 -6.09 -8.25
CA ARG A 26 5.43 -7.51 -8.11
C ARG A 26 6.76 -7.81 -8.80
N CYS A 27 7.79 -8.17 -8.04
CA CYS A 27 9.00 -8.78 -8.63
C CYS A 27 9.80 -9.60 -7.59
N PRO A 28 10.86 -10.31 -8.00
CA PRO A 28 11.77 -11.01 -7.07
C PRO A 28 12.45 -10.10 -6.06
N THR A 29 12.94 -10.64 -4.94
CA THR A 29 13.73 -9.88 -3.96
C THR A 29 15.01 -9.30 -4.59
N GLY A 30 15.49 -8.16 -4.07
CA GLY A 30 16.77 -7.58 -4.48
C GLY A 30 16.77 -6.74 -5.77
N VAL A 31 15.65 -6.57 -6.46
CA VAL A 31 15.59 -5.77 -7.72
C VAL A 31 15.32 -4.26 -7.53
N GLY A 32 15.39 -3.76 -6.29
CA GLY A 32 15.20 -2.33 -6.01
C GLY A 32 13.75 -1.85 -5.90
N LYS A 33 12.78 -2.72 -5.60
CA LYS A 33 11.36 -2.35 -5.40
C LYS A 33 11.16 -1.24 -4.38
N THR A 34 11.74 -1.39 -3.19
CA THR A 34 11.71 -0.38 -2.12
C THR A 34 12.38 0.93 -2.55
N HIS A 35 13.45 0.84 -3.36
CA HIS A 35 14.11 2.04 -3.87
C HIS A 35 13.21 2.79 -4.85
N LEU A 36 12.56 2.06 -5.78
CA LEU A 36 11.64 2.64 -6.75
C LEU A 36 10.38 3.22 -6.08
N SER A 37 9.77 2.51 -5.14
CA SER A 37 8.58 2.99 -4.42
C SER A 37 8.89 4.26 -3.63
N ASN A 38 10.04 4.31 -2.94
CA ASN A 38 10.47 5.52 -2.23
C ASN A 38 10.82 6.67 -3.19
N ALA A 39 11.45 6.39 -4.33
CA ALA A 39 11.71 7.41 -5.35
C ALA A 39 10.41 8.03 -5.87
N LEU A 40 9.39 7.21 -6.15
CA LEU A 40 8.06 7.69 -6.53
C LEU A 40 7.37 8.45 -5.38
N GLY A 41 7.57 8.02 -4.13
CA GLY A 41 7.12 8.77 -2.97
C GLY A 41 7.75 10.17 -2.88
N ILE A 42 9.05 10.28 -3.19
CA ILE A 42 9.75 11.57 -3.25
C ILE A 42 9.20 12.44 -4.38
N GLU A 43 8.99 11.89 -5.58
CA GLU A 43 8.36 12.65 -6.67
C GLU A 43 6.95 13.11 -6.30
N ALA A 44 6.13 12.25 -5.70
CA ALA A 44 4.80 12.63 -5.24
C ALA A 44 4.83 13.78 -4.21
N MET A 45 5.81 13.79 -3.31
CA MET A 45 6.02 14.91 -2.38
C MET A 45 6.39 16.21 -3.10
N LYS A 46 7.15 16.15 -4.21
CA LYS A 46 7.45 17.34 -5.03
C LYS A 46 6.22 17.86 -5.80
N HIS A 47 5.22 17.01 -6.01
CA HIS A 47 3.92 17.36 -6.57
C HIS A 47 2.88 17.72 -5.48
N ASP A 48 3.33 18.13 -4.29
CA ASP A 48 2.50 18.55 -3.16
C ASP A 48 1.57 17.47 -2.58
N PHE A 49 1.79 16.19 -2.91
CA PHE A 49 1.07 15.11 -2.26
C PHE A 49 1.67 14.79 -0.90
N ARG A 50 0.80 14.65 0.11
CA ARG A 50 1.18 14.03 1.37
C ARG A 50 1.43 12.54 1.14
N VAL A 51 2.60 12.04 1.54
CA VAL A 51 3.00 10.64 1.36
C VAL A 51 3.26 9.98 2.72
N ILE A 52 2.76 8.76 2.89
CA ILE A 52 3.13 7.87 3.99
C ILE A 52 3.83 6.65 3.39
N SER A 53 5.07 6.39 3.76
CA SER A 53 5.81 5.18 3.35
C SER A 53 6.21 4.38 4.58
N LYS A 54 5.77 3.11 4.64
CA LYS A 54 6.13 2.19 5.72
C LYS A 54 6.24 0.75 5.21
N PRO A 55 7.14 -0.06 5.80
CA PRO A 55 6.99 -1.51 5.74
C PRO A 55 5.63 -1.92 6.29
N THR A 56 4.93 -2.79 5.56
CA THR A 56 3.56 -3.22 5.88
C THR A 56 3.47 -3.77 7.31
N HIS A 57 4.44 -4.60 7.72
CA HIS A 57 4.48 -5.16 9.07
C HIS A 57 4.62 -4.09 10.17
N ARG A 58 5.33 -2.98 9.92
CA ARG A 58 5.46 -1.88 10.89
C ARG A 58 4.17 -1.10 11.01
N LEU A 59 3.49 -0.80 9.91
CA LEU A 59 2.19 -0.14 9.93
C LEU A 59 1.17 -0.95 10.76
N LEU A 60 1.13 -2.26 10.55
CA LEU A 60 0.26 -3.17 11.30
C LEU A 60 0.62 -3.24 12.79
N ALA A 61 1.92 -3.26 13.12
CA ALA A 61 2.39 -3.22 14.50
C ALA A 61 2.01 -1.90 15.20
N ASP A 62 2.15 -0.77 14.51
CA ASP A 62 1.76 0.56 15.02
C ASP A 62 0.25 0.63 15.28
N LEU A 63 -0.58 0.11 14.36
CA LEU A 63 -2.03 0.03 14.53
C LEU A 63 -2.40 -0.86 15.72
N LYS A 64 -1.76 -2.02 15.88
CA LYS A 64 -1.97 -2.88 17.03
C LYS A 64 -1.58 -2.19 18.34
N ALA A 65 -0.43 -1.51 18.38
CA ALA A 65 0.03 -0.77 19.56
C ALA A 65 -0.90 0.40 19.91
N SER A 66 -1.44 1.08 18.90
CA SER A 66 -2.36 2.22 19.08
C SER A 66 -3.70 1.84 19.73
N ARG A 67 -4.07 0.55 19.71
CA ARG A 67 -5.23 0.06 20.47
C ARG A 67 -4.96 0.06 21.97
N ALA A 68 -3.73 -0.26 22.39
CA ALA A 68 -3.36 -0.35 23.80
C ALA A 68 -3.26 1.02 24.49
N ASN A 69 -2.93 2.08 23.75
CA ASN A 69 -2.78 3.45 24.26
C ASN A 69 -3.99 4.35 23.93
N GLY A 70 -5.06 3.81 23.33
CA GLY A 70 -6.28 4.54 22.97
C GLY A 70 -6.16 5.47 21.76
N SER A 71 -5.02 5.50 21.05
CA SER A 71 -4.80 6.41 19.91
C SER A 71 -5.23 5.82 18.56
N TYR A 72 -5.78 4.60 18.52
CA TYR A 72 -6.14 3.89 17.28
C TYR A 72 -7.01 4.71 16.34
N ASN A 73 -8.14 5.25 16.84
CA ASN A 73 -9.08 5.99 15.98
C ASN A 73 -8.41 7.20 15.32
N CYS A 74 -7.56 7.93 16.06
CA CYS A 74 -6.82 9.05 15.51
C CYS A 74 -5.77 8.59 14.48
N TYR A 75 -5.10 7.46 14.75
CA TYR A 75 -4.08 6.96 13.85
C TYR A 75 -4.66 6.43 12.54
N ILE A 76 -5.69 5.60 12.59
CA ILE A 76 -6.27 5.00 11.40
C ILE A 76 -6.96 6.05 10.50
N THR A 77 -7.67 7.01 11.09
CA THR A 77 -8.30 8.11 10.33
C THR A 77 -7.28 9.06 9.71
N SER A 78 -6.04 9.09 10.20
CA SER A 78 -4.98 9.91 9.61
C SER A 78 -4.38 9.33 8.33
N ILE A 79 -4.48 8.01 8.12
CA ILE A 79 -3.88 7.31 6.97
C ILE A 79 -4.58 7.69 5.66
N PRO A 80 -5.93 7.69 5.57
CA PRO A 80 -6.65 8.11 4.36
C PRO A 80 -6.33 9.54 3.91
N LEU A 81 -5.94 10.43 4.82
CA LEU A 81 -5.62 11.84 4.52
C LEU A 81 -4.33 12.04 3.69
N CYS A 82 -3.54 11.00 3.44
CA CYS A 82 -2.40 11.10 2.53
C CYS A 82 -2.81 10.85 1.07
N GLY A 83 -2.22 11.60 0.14
CA GLY A 83 -2.44 11.39 -1.30
C GLY A 83 -1.88 10.04 -1.76
N LEU A 84 -0.75 9.62 -1.20
CA LEU A 84 -0.09 8.35 -1.53
C LEU A 84 0.33 7.57 -0.27
N LEU A 85 -0.16 6.34 -0.15
CA LEU A 85 0.26 5.37 0.86
C LEU A 85 1.14 4.31 0.20
N ILE A 86 2.40 4.18 0.65
CA ILE A 86 3.33 3.15 0.20
C ILE A 86 3.40 2.05 1.27
N LEU A 87 3.00 0.84 0.89
CA LEU A 87 3.07 -0.38 1.68
C LEU A 87 4.19 -1.27 1.15
N ASP A 88 5.34 -1.25 1.82
CA ASP A 88 6.51 -2.03 1.42
C ASP A 88 6.46 -3.45 2.01
N ASP A 89 7.04 -4.45 1.33
CA ASP A 89 7.10 -5.86 1.76
C ASP A 89 5.73 -6.47 2.12
N PHE A 90 4.72 -6.18 1.30
CA PHE A 90 3.38 -6.68 1.50
C PHE A 90 3.30 -8.20 1.29
N GLY A 91 2.60 -8.87 2.21
CA GLY A 91 2.45 -10.32 2.20
C GLY A 91 3.70 -11.09 2.64
N LEU A 92 4.76 -10.43 3.12
CA LEU A 92 5.98 -11.14 3.55
C LEU A 92 5.75 -11.99 4.82
N GLN A 93 4.92 -11.49 5.74
CA GLN A 93 4.58 -12.14 7.01
C GLN A 93 3.15 -12.67 6.99
N THR A 94 2.88 -13.70 7.80
CA THR A 94 1.52 -14.20 8.03
C THR A 94 0.68 -13.14 8.74
N SER A 95 -0.46 -12.79 8.15
CA SER A 95 -1.37 -11.79 8.70
C SER A 95 -2.25 -12.40 9.80
N THR A 96 -2.41 -11.69 10.92
CA THR A 96 -3.44 -12.04 11.92
C THR A 96 -4.81 -11.54 11.46
N PRO A 97 -5.94 -12.10 11.93
CA PRO A 97 -7.27 -11.59 11.58
C PRO A 97 -7.44 -10.08 11.82
N ALA A 98 -6.86 -9.57 12.92
CA ALA A 98 -6.84 -8.13 13.20
C ALA A 98 -6.05 -7.33 12.15
N SER A 99 -4.91 -7.85 11.69
CA SER A 99 -4.11 -7.23 10.64
C SER A 99 -4.86 -7.18 9.30
N ILE A 100 -5.61 -8.23 8.96
CA ILE A 100 -6.45 -8.29 7.76
C ILE A 100 -7.54 -7.21 7.86
N GLN A 101 -8.19 -7.10 9.01
CA GLN A 101 -9.21 -6.07 9.25
C GLN A 101 -8.64 -4.64 9.13
N TYR A 102 -7.43 -4.40 9.64
CA TYR A 102 -6.77 -3.09 9.49
C TYR A 102 -6.46 -2.74 8.04
N LEU A 103 -5.97 -3.70 7.26
CA LEU A 103 -5.71 -3.49 5.83
C LEU A 103 -7.02 -3.25 5.08
N TYR A 104 -8.07 -4.00 5.40
CA TYR A 104 -9.40 -3.81 4.84
C TYR A 104 -9.92 -2.39 5.10
N GLU A 105 -9.91 -1.93 6.36
CA GLU A 105 -10.36 -0.59 6.74
C GLU A 105 -9.58 0.49 5.98
N ILE A 106 -8.25 0.37 5.89
CA ILE A 106 -7.42 1.31 5.14
C ILE A 106 -7.75 1.31 3.65
N ILE A 107 -7.96 0.14 3.04
CA ILE A 107 -8.20 0.04 1.61
C ILE A 107 -9.59 0.58 1.25
N CYS A 108 -10.61 0.27 2.06
CA CYS A 108 -11.96 0.81 1.86
C CYS A 108 -12.00 2.32 1.98
N GLU A 109 -11.39 2.91 3.02
CA GLU A 109 -11.37 4.36 3.23
C GLU A 109 -10.59 5.11 2.13
N ARG A 110 -9.66 4.42 1.45
CA ARG A 110 -8.84 4.99 0.36
C ARG A 110 -9.41 4.74 -1.03
N TYR A 111 -10.40 3.87 -1.17
CA TYR A 111 -10.99 3.58 -2.46
C TYR A 111 -11.59 4.85 -3.07
N GLU A 112 -11.17 5.21 -4.28
CA GLU A 112 -11.54 6.44 -5.00
C GLU A 112 -11.16 7.77 -4.31
N THR A 113 -10.44 7.76 -3.17
CA THR A 113 -10.04 8.96 -2.42
C THR A 113 -8.52 9.14 -2.32
N GLY A 114 -7.73 8.08 -2.48
CA GLY A 114 -6.27 8.16 -2.42
C GLY A 114 -5.57 6.90 -2.91
N SER A 115 -4.36 7.07 -3.45
CA SER A 115 -3.62 5.96 -4.08
C SER A 115 -2.85 5.12 -3.06
N ILE A 116 -2.75 3.83 -3.32
CA ILE A 116 -1.92 2.87 -2.59
C ILE A 116 -0.88 2.30 -3.56
N LEU A 117 0.39 2.40 -3.20
CA LEU A 117 1.48 1.70 -3.88
C LEU A 117 1.96 0.56 -3.00
N VAL A 118 1.86 -0.66 -3.51
CA VAL A 118 2.26 -1.88 -2.81
C VAL A 118 3.50 -2.47 -3.47
N THR A 119 4.48 -2.87 -2.66
CA THR A 119 5.57 -3.73 -3.13
C THR A 119 5.40 -5.13 -2.55
N SER A 120 5.59 -6.16 -3.38
CA SER A 120 5.58 -7.54 -2.92
C SER A 120 6.53 -8.42 -3.73
N ASN A 121 7.07 -9.42 -3.06
CA ASN A 121 7.82 -10.51 -3.66
C ASN A 121 6.96 -11.75 -3.95
N ARG A 122 5.69 -11.75 -3.53
CA ARG A 122 4.74 -12.84 -3.76
C ARG A 122 3.85 -12.57 -4.97
N ALA A 123 3.39 -13.64 -5.60
CA ALA A 123 2.35 -13.63 -6.60
C ALA A 123 1.00 -13.27 -5.97
N PHE A 124 0.08 -12.77 -6.79
CA PHE A 124 -1.22 -12.32 -6.30
C PHE A 124 -2.06 -13.50 -5.81
N GLU A 125 -1.92 -14.64 -6.48
CA GLU A 125 -2.56 -15.90 -6.14
C GLU A 125 -2.16 -16.38 -4.74
N GLU A 126 -0.93 -16.07 -4.31
CA GLU A 126 -0.44 -16.37 -2.95
C GLU A 126 -1.04 -15.44 -1.89
N TRP A 127 -1.64 -14.32 -2.28
CA TRP A 127 -2.28 -13.40 -1.33
C TRP A 127 -3.62 -13.96 -0.84
N ALA A 128 -4.34 -14.74 -1.65
CA ALA A 128 -5.59 -15.39 -1.24
C ALA A 128 -5.37 -16.25 0.02
N GLU A 129 -4.26 -16.99 0.04
CA GLU A 129 -3.85 -17.83 1.17
C GLU A 129 -3.41 -17.02 2.40
N ILE A 130 -2.83 -15.83 2.20
CA ILE A 130 -2.33 -14.96 3.28
C ILE A 130 -3.45 -14.16 3.94
N PHE A 131 -4.47 -13.78 3.16
CA PHE A 131 -5.59 -12.94 3.60
C PHE A 131 -6.93 -13.70 3.70
N ASN A 132 -6.90 -15.02 3.54
CA ASN A 132 -8.02 -15.94 3.78
C ASN A 132 -9.29 -15.59 2.99
N ASP A 133 -9.14 -15.31 1.68
CA ASP A 133 -10.17 -14.85 0.71
C ASP A 133 -10.93 -13.54 1.04
N ASP A 134 -11.09 -13.18 2.31
CA ASP A 134 -11.89 -12.03 2.74
C ASP A 134 -11.38 -10.73 2.13
N LEU A 135 -10.08 -10.42 2.22
CA LEU A 135 -9.55 -9.16 1.70
C LEU A 135 -9.73 -9.05 0.18
N LEU A 136 -9.54 -10.14 -0.57
CA LEU A 136 -9.55 -10.13 -2.04
C LEU A 136 -10.92 -9.82 -2.62
N SER A 137 -11.99 -10.25 -1.94
CA SER A 137 -13.37 -9.91 -2.32
C SER A 137 -13.67 -8.41 -2.27
N TYR A 138 -12.83 -7.64 -1.59
CA TYR A 138 -12.95 -6.19 -1.37
C TYR A 138 -11.84 -5.38 -2.03
N LEU A 139 -11.05 -5.96 -2.93
CA LEU A 139 -10.09 -5.22 -3.77
C LEU A 139 -10.69 -5.04 -5.18
N PRO A 140 -11.58 -4.04 -5.40
CA PRO A 140 -12.20 -3.77 -6.70
C PRO A 140 -11.21 -3.50 -7.84
N TRP A 141 -9.92 -3.30 -7.54
CA TRP A 141 -8.84 -3.11 -8.51
C TRP A 141 -8.18 -4.41 -8.98
N ILE A 142 -8.73 -5.57 -8.62
CA ILE A 142 -8.20 -6.90 -9.00
C ILE A 142 -9.21 -7.76 -9.76
N ALA A 143 -10.41 -7.23 -10.01
CA ALA A 143 -11.37 -7.80 -10.95
C ALA A 143 -11.06 -7.37 -12.40
#